data_AF-A0A0S8HPH3-F1
#
_entry.id   AF-A0A0S8HPH3-F1
#
_cell.length_a   1.000
_cell.length_b   1.000
_cell.length_c   1.000
_cell.angle_alpha   90.00
_cell.angle_beta   90.00
_cell.angle_gamma   90.00
#
_symmetry.space_group_name_H-M   'P 1'
#
loop_
_entity.id
_entity.type
_entity.pdbx_description
1 polymer ?
#
loop_
_entity_poly.entity_id
_entity_poly.type
_entity_poly.pdbx_seq_one_letter_code
_entity_poly.pdbx_strand_id
1 'polypeptide(L)'
;YEQLKNEKVSFESIDVDGIKELVSNNFEKLRLINIWATWCGPCITEFPELVEINWMYRHRDFELVTISADNPGKNEQVLKFLRNNHASCKNYLFNSNDKYALIEAVDPNWQGALPYTLLVKPGGEILYAAQGTIDPLNMKRKIVTVLGRYKDW
;
A
#
# COMPACT_ATOMS: atom_id res chain seq x y z
N TYR A 1 -13.25 -15.59 4.38
CA TYR A 1 -12.53 -14.78 5.39
C TYR A 1 -11.72 -15.62 6.36
N GLU A 2 -12.26 -16.67 7.00
CA GLU A 2 -11.49 -17.46 7.99
C GLU A 2 -10.18 -18.07 7.46
N GLN A 3 -10.15 -18.56 6.21
CA GLN A 3 -8.89 -19.02 5.59
C GLN A 3 -7.87 -17.89 5.37
N LEU A 4 -8.35 -16.71 4.93
CA LEU A 4 -7.49 -15.55 4.67
C LEU A 4 -6.84 -15.01 5.96
N LYS A 5 -7.54 -15.12 7.10
CA LYS A 5 -7.03 -14.72 8.42
C LYS A 5 -5.84 -15.57 8.89
N ASN A 6 -5.74 -16.80 8.40
CA ASN A 6 -4.68 -17.74 8.79
C ASN A 6 -3.48 -17.72 7.83
N GLU A 7 -3.52 -16.90 6.79
CA GLU A 7 -2.38 -16.76 5.88
C GLU A 7 -1.16 -16.18 6.60
N LYS A 8 0.02 -16.60 6.16
CA LYS A 8 1.28 -16.08 6.69
C LYS A 8 1.37 -14.59 6.40
N VAL A 9 1.55 -13.80 7.45
CA VAL A 9 1.84 -12.37 7.37
C VAL A 9 3.34 -12.14 7.56
N SER A 10 3.93 -11.41 6.63
CA SER A 10 5.33 -10.98 6.64
C SER A 10 5.47 -9.58 6.02
N PHE A 11 6.64 -9.00 6.20
CA PHE A 11 7.09 -7.82 5.47
C PHE A 11 8.55 -8.01 5.06
N GLU A 12 9.00 -7.20 4.11
CA GLU A 12 10.41 -7.12 3.71
C GLU A 12 10.93 -5.69 3.92
N SER A 13 12.24 -5.51 4.07
CA SER A 13 12.83 -4.17 4.05
C SER A 13 12.88 -3.65 2.62
N ILE A 14 12.64 -2.35 2.44
CA ILE A 14 12.73 -1.68 1.13
C ILE A 14 13.54 -0.39 1.23
N ASP A 15 14.29 -0.08 0.19
CA ASP A 15 15.03 1.18 0.03
C ASP A 15 14.33 2.12 -0.97
N VAL A 16 15.00 3.23 -1.26
CA VAL A 16 14.52 4.25 -2.20
C VAL A 16 14.31 3.69 -3.60
N ASP A 17 15.21 2.84 -4.09
CA ASP A 17 15.14 2.31 -5.45
C ASP A 17 13.99 1.29 -5.59
N GLY A 18 13.80 0.44 -4.58
CA GLY A 18 12.64 -0.46 -4.53
C GLY A 18 11.32 0.30 -4.49
N ILE A 19 11.23 1.42 -3.77
CA ILE A 19 10.03 2.26 -3.76
C ILE A 19 9.79 2.88 -5.14
N LYS A 20 10.84 3.40 -5.79
CA LYS A 20 10.73 3.94 -7.16
C LYS A 20 10.28 2.87 -8.15
N GLU A 21 10.76 1.64 -8.03
CA GLU A 21 10.27 0.52 -8.83
C GLU A 21 8.78 0.25 -8.58
N LEU A 22 8.35 0.27 -7.32
CA LEU A 22 6.94 0.09 -6.98
C LEU A 22 6.04 1.18 -7.58
N VAL A 23 6.48 2.45 -7.57
CA VAL A 23 5.74 3.59 -8.11
C VAL A 23 5.79 3.62 -9.64
N SER A 24 6.91 3.25 -10.26
CA SER A 24 6.99 3.14 -11.73
C SER A 24 6.05 2.06 -12.28
N ASN A 25 5.73 1.06 -11.46
CA ASN A 25 4.82 -0.05 -11.76
C ASN A 25 5.00 -0.64 -13.16
N ASN A 26 6.23 -1.05 -13.50
CA ASN A 26 6.56 -1.75 -14.75
C ASN A 26 5.98 -3.19 -14.84
N PHE A 27 5.04 -3.53 -13.96
CA PHE A 27 4.37 -4.83 -13.88
C PHE A 27 2.93 -4.74 -14.40
N GLU A 28 2.28 -5.89 -14.57
CA GLU A 28 0.95 -5.98 -15.21
C GLU A 28 -0.24 -5.67 -14.28
N LYS A 29 -0.01 -5.54 -12.96
CA LYS A 29 -1.10 -5.35 -11.99
C LYS A 29 -1.35 -3.87 -11.70
N LEU A 30 -2.63 -3.52 -11.52
CA LEU A 30 -3.03 -2.29 -10.86
C LEU A 30 -2.55 -2.32 -9.40
N ARG A 31 -1.80 -1.30 -8.97
CA ARG A 31 -1.23 -1.25 -7.63
C ARG A 31 -1.90 -0.17 -6.78
N LEU A 32 -2.42 -0.55 -5.62
CA LEU A 32 -2.77 0.38 -4.55
C LEU A 32 -1.59 0.42 -3.57
N ILE A 33 -0.91 1.55 -3.47
CA ILE A 33 0.24 1.74 -2.57
C ILE A 33 -0.22 2.62 -1.40
N ASN A 34 -0.06 2.16 -0.16
CA ASN A 34 -0.37 2.95 1.03
C ASN A 34 0.88 3.11 1.90
N ILE A 35 1.20 4.36 2.23
CA ILE A 35 2.26 4.73 3.17
C ILE A 35 1.63 4.99 4.52
N TRP A 36 2.10 4.27 5.54
CA TRP A 36 1.51 4.26 6.87
C TRP A 36 2.57 4.16 7.97
N ALA A 37 2.18 4.31 9.23
CA ALA A 37 3.05 3.99 10.36
C ALA A 37 2.24 3.57 11.59
N THR A 38 2.86 2.78 12.48
CA THR A 38 2.19 2.26 13.70
C THR A 38 1.90 3.33 14.75
N TRP A 39 2.44 4.54 14.61
CA TRP A 39 2.17 5.70 15.46
C TRP A 39 1.20 6.70 14.81
N CYS A 40 0.77 6.45 13.57
CA CYS A 40 -0.18 7.27 12.85
C CYS A 40 -1.61 6.81 13.15
N GLY A 41 -2.34 7.57 13.97
CA GLY A 41 -3.72 7.26 14.36
C GLY A 41 -4.67 7.01 13.18
N PRO A 42 -4.78 7.93 12.21
CA PRO A 42 -5.64 7.73 11.04
C PRO A 42 -5.25 6.50 10.21
N CYS A 43 -3.94 6.24 10.06
CA CYS A 43 -3.43 5.07 9.34
C CYS A 43 -3.92 3.76 9.95
N ILE A 44 -3.81 3.65 11.28
CA ILE A 44 -4.24 2.45 12.00
C ILE A 44 -5.75 2.24 11.89
N THR A 45 -6.53 3.32 11.96
CA THR A 45 -7.99 3.27 11.83
C THR A 45 -8.43 2.80 10.44
N GLU A 46 -7.77 3.24 9.37
CA GLU A 46 -8.15 2.86 7.99
C GLU A 46 -7.61 1.50 7.55
N PHE A 47 -6.55 1.00 8.19
CA PHE A 47 -5.82 -0.18 7.71
C PHE A 47 -6.69 -1.43 7.48
N PRO A 48 -7.69 -1.75 8.33
CA PRO A 48 -8.60 -2.87 8.07
C PRO A 48 -9.35 -2.77 6.74
N GLU A 49 -9.72 -1.57 6.30
CA GLU A 49 -10.41 -1.34 5.02
C GLU A 49 -9.48 -1.64 3.83
N LEU A 50 -8.20 -1.31 3.95
CA LEU A 50 -7.20 -1.67 2.94
C LEU A 50 -7.05 -3.19 2.82
N VAL A 51 -7.00 -3.89 3.97
CA VAL A 51 -6.95 -5.36 3.99
C VAL A 51 -8.19 -5.98 3.36
N GLU A 52 -9.39 -5.42 3.62
CA GLU A 52 -10.61 -5.86 2.97
C GLU A 52 -10.54 -5.68 1.44
N ILE A 53 -10.10 -4.52 0.96
CA ILE A 53 -9.89 -4.26 -0.47
C ILE A 53 -8.94 -5.30 -1.08
N ASN A 54 -7.83 -5.61 -0.39
CA ASN A 54 -6.93 -6.67 -0.82
C ASN A 54 -7.63 -8.02 -0.92
N TRP A 55 -8.38 -8.43 0.10
CA TRP A 55 -9.12 -9.70 0.08
C TRP A 55 -10.14 -9.78 -1.05
N MET A 56 -10.80 -8.66 -1.39
CA MET A 56 -11.77 -8.61 -2.47
C MET A 56 -11.14 -8.77 -3.86
N TYR A 57 -9.93 -8.24 -4.06
CA TYR A 57 -9.37 -8.08 -5.42
C TYR A 57 -8.05 -8.81 -5.68
N ARG A 58 -7.38 -9.39 -4.68
CA ARG A 58 -6.06 -10.04 -4.83
C ARG A 58 -5.97 -11.22 -5.82
N HIS A 59 -7.10 -11.77 -6.23
CA HIS A 59 -7.19 -12.81 -7.27
C HIS A 59 -7.51 -12.26 -8.66
N ARG A 60 -7.38 -10.93 -8.84
CA ARG A 60 -7.46 -10.22 -10.12
C ARG A 60 -6.09 -9.58 -10.42
N ASP A 61 -6.03 -8.80 -11.50
CA ASP A 61 -4.86 -7.99 -11.86
C ASP A 61 -4.70 -6.76 -10.96
N PHE A 62 -4.69 -7.01 -9.65
CA PHE A 62 -4.63 -6.04 -8.57
C PHE A 62 -3.65 -6.50 -7.49
N GLU A 63 -2.97 -5.53 -6.89
CA GLU A 63 -2.09 -5.75 -5.76
C GLU A 63 -2.18 -4.58 -4.77
N LEU A 64 -2.40 -4.89 -3.49
CA LEU A 64 -2.15 -3.95 -2.40
C LEU A 64 -0.68 -4.06 -1.99
N VAL A 65 -0.02 -2.92 -1.92
CA VAL A 65 1.31 -2.76 -1.33
C VAL A 65 1.22 -1.78 -0.18
N THR A 66 1.70 -2.16 1.00
CA THR A 66 1.82 -1.25 2.13
C THR A 66 3.28 -1.00 2.46
N ILE A 67 3.63 0.25 2.75
CA ILE A 67 5.00 0.65 3.11
C ILE A 67 4.92 1.37 4.47
N SER A 68 5.50 0.75 5.48
CA SER A 68 5.64 1.36 6.81
C SER A 68 6.78 2.38 6.78
N ALA A 69 6.46 3.59 7.24
CA ALA A 69 7.37 4.70 7.52
C ALA A 69 7.82 4.71 9.00
N ASP A 70 7.60 3.61 9.74
CA ASP A 70 8.22 3.42 11.04
C ASP A 70 9.74 3.36 10.90
N ASN A 71 10.47 3.82 11.92
CA ASN A 71 11.94 3.80 11.88
C ASN A 71 12.48 2.37 11.70
N PRO A 72 13.62 2.19 11.02
CA PRO A 72 14.37 0.95 11.04
C PRO A 72 14.58 0.45 12.49
N GLY A 73 14.36 -0.84 12.71
CA GLY A 73 14.39 -1.44 14.05
C GLY A 73 13.01 -1.61 14.72
N LYS A 74 11.93 -1.03 14.17
CA LYS A 74 10.54 -1.26 14.64
C LYS A 74 9.91 -2.54 14.09
N ASN A 75 10.73 -3.52 13.71
CA ASN A 75 10.32 -4.76 13.02
C ASN A 75 9.23 -5.52 13.78
N GLU A 76 9.38 -5.71 15.09
CA GLU A 76 8.41 -6.44 15.90
C GLU A 76 7.07 -5.71 15.98
N GLN A 77 7.09 -4.39 16.17
CA GLN A 77 5.89 -3.56 16.26
C GLN A 77 5.10 -3.59 14.95
N VAL A 78 5.79 -3.43 13.81
CA VAL A 78 5.20 -3.50 12.47
C VAL A 78 4.64 -4.88 12.21
N LEU A 79 5.41 -5.96 12.45
CA LEU A 79 4.96 -7.33 12.22
C LEU A 79 3.74 -7.67 13.07
N LYS A 80 3.73 -7.27 14.34
CA LYS A 80 2.60 -7.49 15.25
C LYS A 80 1.35 -6.78 14.74
N PHE A 81 1.47 -5.53 14.30
CA PHE A 81 0.36 -4.78 13.74
C PHE A 81 -0.21 -5.45 12.48
N LEU A 82 0.66 -5.83 11.54
CA LEU A 82 0.25 -6.51 10.31
C LEU A 82 -0.44 -7.84 10.59
N ARG A 83 0.07 -8.63 11.55
CA ARG A 83 -0.52 -9.90 11.97
C ARG A 83 -1.90 -9.72 12.60
N ASN A 84 -2.05 -8.73 13.47
CA ASN A 84 -3.34 -8.42 14.11
C ASN A 84 -4.40 -7.99 13.09
N ASN A 85 -3.99 -7.39 11.98
CA ASN A 85 -4.88 -7.00 10.89
C ASN A 85 -4.99 -8.07 9.79
N HIS A 86 -4.35 -9.24 9.94
CA HIS A 86 -4.35 -10.30 8.93
C HIS A 86 -3.90 -9.84 7.53
N ALA A 87 -2.94 -8.92 7.49
CA ALA A 87 -2.50 -8.25 6.27
C ALA A 87 -1.51 -9.10 5.47
N SER A 88 -2.01 -10.15 4.81
CA SER A 88 -1.21 -11.03 3.94
C SER A 88 -1.00 -10.48 2.52
N CYS A 89 -1.02 -9.15 2.36
CA CYS A 89 -0.61 -8.45 1.15
C CYS A 89 0.92 -8.24 1.11
N LYS A 90 1.44 -7.56 0.08
CA LYS A 90 2.85 -7.15 0.07
C LYS A 90 3.06 -6.02 1.06
N ASN A 91 3.84 -6.27 2.09
CA ASN A 91 4.18 -5.27 3.09
C ASN A 91 5.69 -5.00 3.07
N TYR A 92 6.04 -3.74 3.24
CA TYR A 92 7.42 -3.30 3.35
C TYR A 92 7.63 -2.43 4.58
N LEU A 93 8.86 -2.43 5.09
CA LEU A 93 9.37 -1.44 6.04
C LEU A 93 10.48 -0.65 5.36
N PHE A 94 10.32 0.67 5.30
CA PHE A 94 11.37 1.54 4.75
C PHE A 94 12.63 1.44 5.61
N ASN A 95 13.78 1.19 4.97
CA ASN A 95 15.02 0.83 5.65
C ASN A 95 15.91 2.03 6.04
N SER A 96 15.41 3.25 5.84
CA SER A 96 16.11 4.49 6.18
C SER A 96 15.27 5.37 7.09
N ASN A 97 15.93 6.23 7.87
CA ASN A 97 15.27 7.29 8.65
C ASN A 97 15.08 8.58 7.83
N ASP A 98 15.55 8.62 6.58
CA ASP A 98 15.43 9.78 5.71
C ASP A 98 14.02 9.91 5.14
N LYS A 99 13.20 10.69 5.84
CA LYS A 99 11.81 10.96 5.46
C LYS A 99 11.71 11.71 4.13
N TYR A 100 12.69 12.54 3.78
CA TYR A 100 12.69 13.27 2.51
C TYR A 100 12.94 12.33 1.35
N ALA A 101 13.88 11.39 1.51
CA ALA A 101 14.10 10.34 0.52
C ALA A 101 12.86 9.46 0.31
N LEU A 102 12.13 9.12 1.38
CA LEU A 102 10.85 8.42 1.26
C LEU A 102 9.82 9.24 0.46
N ILE A 103 9.66 10.52 0.81
CA ILE A 103 8.72 11.42 0.12
C ILE A 103 9.05 11.51 -1.37
N GLU A 104 10.31 11.80 -1.70
CA GLU A 104 10.77 11.95 -3.09
C GLU A 104 10.61 10.66 -3.89
N ALA A 105 10.86 9.50 -3.28
CA ALA A 105 10.69 8.21 -3.94
C ALA A 105 9.22 7.85 -4.20
N VAL A 106 8.31 8.26 -3.32
CA VAL A 106 6.88 7.96 -3.41
C VAL A 106 6.17 8.93 -4.35
N ASP A 107 6.27 10.23 -4.06
CA ASP A 107 5.63 11.32 -4.81
C ASP A 107 6.24 12.66 -4.38
N PRO A 108 6.99 13.35 -5.25
CA PRO A 108 7.58 14.66 -4.94
C PRO A 108 6.56 15.76 -4.57
N ASN A 109 5.27 15.57 -4.87
CA ASN A 109 4.20 16.50 -4.49
C ASN A 109 3.62 16.21 -3.09
N TRP A 110 3.96 15.08 -2.49
CA TRP A 110 3.52 14.72 -1.15
C TRP A 110 4.34 15.46 -0.09
N GLN A 111 3.67 16.03 0.92
CA GLN A 111 4.33 16.80 2.00
C GLN A 111 4.79 15.93 3.19
N GLY A 112 4.66 14.60 3.08
CA GLY A 112 5.11 13.66 4.11
C GLY A 112 4.10 13.36 5.22
N ALA A 113 2.90 13.94 5.21
CA ALA A 113 1.87 13.61 6.18
C ALA A 113 1.19 12.27 5.84
N LEU A 114 0.97 11.45 6.87
CA LEU A 114 0.41 10.11 6.75
C LEU A 114 -1.08 10.08 7.14
N PRO A 115 -1.87 9.14 6.59
CA PRO A 115 -1.50 8.21 5.52
C PRO A 115 -1.38 8.91 4.16
N TYR A 116 -0.69 8.25 3.22
CA TYR A 116 -0.65 8.65 1.82
C TYR A 116 -0.96 7.46 0.92
N THR A 117 -1.89 7.61 -0.01
CA THR A 117 -2.32 6.51 -0.87
C THR A 117 -2.20 6.86 -2.34
N LEU A 118 -1.61 5.95 -3.12
CA LEU A 118 -1.53 6.02 -4.58
C LEU A 118 -2.28 4.85 -5.23
N LEU A 119 -2.94 5.11 -6.35
CA LEU A 119 -3.44 4.08 -7.25
C LEU A 119 -2.70 4.21 -8.59
N VAL A 120 -1.88 3.21 -8.91
CA VAL A 120 -0.93 3.26 -10.02
C VAL A 120 -1.23 2.15 -11.02
N LYS A 121 -1.45 2.52 -12.29
CA LYS A 121 -1.61 1.56 -13.39
C LYS A 121 -0.28 0.91 -13.77
N PRO A 122 -0.31 -0.24 -14.48
CA PRO A 122 0.82 -0.70 -15.27
C PRO A 122 1.42 0.45 -16.11
N GLY A 123 2.74 0.60 -16.08
CA GLY A 123 3.45 1.68 -16.76
C GLY A 123 3.53 3.01 -16.00
N GLY A 124 3.05 3.06 -14.75
CA GLY A 124 3.35 4.15 -13.82
C GLY A 124 2.38 5.34 -13.83
N GLU A 125 1.29 5.28 -14.60
CA GLU A 125 0.26 6.32 -14.57
C GLU A 125 -0.47 6.32 -13.21
N ILE A 126 -0.37 7.42 -12.47
CA ILE A 126 -1.03 7.63 -11.19
C ILE A 126 -2.47 8.11 -11.41
N LEU A 127 -3.46 7.29 -11.06
CA LEU A 127 -4.89 7.60 -11.18
C LEU A 127 -5.48 8.28 -9.95
N TYR A 128 -4.78 8.17 -8.83
CA TYR A 128 -5.15 8.75 -7.54
C TYR A 128 -3.89 8.90 -6.72
N ALA A 129 -3.72 10.05 -6.09
CA ALA A 129 -2.70 10.31 -5.09
C ALA A 129 -3.34 11.25 -4.07
N ALA A 130 -3.40 10.86 -2.80
CA ALA A 130 -3.98 11.71 -1.77
C ALA A 130 -3.39 11.43 -0.39
N GLN A 131 -3.28 12.52 0.36
CA GLN A 131 -2.99 12.51 1.78
C GLN A 131 -4.29 12.40 2.58
N GLY A 132 -4.22 11.66 3.69
CA GLY A 132 -5.35 11.40 4.56
C GLY A 132 -6.06 10.10 4.22
N THR A 133 -7.11 9.80 4.99
CA THR A 133 -7.78 8.50 4.87
C THR A 133 -8.55 8.38 3.57
N ILE A 134 -8.55 7.18 2.99
CA ILE A 134 -9.36 6.92 1.79
C ILE A 134 -10.86 6.91 2.12
N ASP A 135 -11.69 7.23 1.12
CA ASP A 135 -13.09 6.82 1.09
C ASP A 135 -13.17 5.41 0.49
N PRO A 136 -13.55 4.37 1.27
CA PRO A 136 -13.49 2.99 0.80
C PRO A 136 -14.39 2.71 -0.40
N LEU A 137 -15.57 3.33 -0.46
CA LEU A 137 -16.53 3.12 -1.56
C LEU A 137 -16.00 3.71 -2.86
N ASN A 138 -15.48 4.93 -2.82
CA ASN A 138 -14.89 5.60 -3.97
C ASN A 138 -13.62 4.88 -4.44
N MET A 139 -12.80 4.38 -3.51
CA MET A 139 -11.63 3.57 -3.86
C MET A 139 -12.03 2.26 -4.55
N LYS A 140 -12.96 1.50 -3.97
CA LYS A 140 -13.51 0.26 -4.58
C LYS A 140 -14.07 0.53 -5.99
N ARG A 141 -14.81 1.64 -6.18
CA ARG A 141 -15.34 2.06 -7.49
C ARG A 141 -14.22 2.34 -8.51
N LYS A 142 -13.17 3.08 -8.12
CA LYS A 142 -12.01 3.36 -8.98
C LYS A 142 -11.31 2.07 -9.40
N ILE A 143 -11.04 1.18 -8.45
CA ILE A 143 -10.39 -0.12 -8.70
C ILE A 143 -11.22 -0.93 -9.71
N VAL A 144 -12.53 -1.12 -9.46
CA VAL A 144 -13.38 -1.92 -10.34
C VAL A 144 -13.51 -1.30 -11.74
N THR A 145 -13.59 0.03 -11.85
CA THR A 145 -13.64 0.71 -13.16
C THR A 145 -12.40 0.41 -14.00
N VAL A 146 -11.24 0.32 -13.37
CA VAL A 146 -9.97 0.04 -14.04
C VAL A 146 -9.87 -1.45 -14.37
N LEU A 147 -10.10 -2.33 -13.40
CA LEU A 147 -10.05 -3.79 -13.60
C LEU A 147 -11.07 -4.29 -14.63
N GLY A 148 -12.21 -3.61 -14.78
CA GLY A 148 -13.22 -3.96 -15.78
C GLY A 148 -12.83 -3.60 -17.21
N ARG A 149 -11.96 -2.61 -17.42
CA ARG A 149 -11.52 -2.14 -18.74
C ARG A 149 -10.34 -2.95 -19.31
N TYR A 150 -9.60 -3.67 -18.47
CA TYR A 150 -8.43 -4.46 -18.90
C TYR A 150 -8.79 -5.80 -19.56
N LYS A 151 -10.08 -6.14 -19.70
CA LYS A 151 -10.55 -7.40 -20.30
C LYS A 151 -10.83 -7.34 -21.81
N ASP A 152 -10.49 -6.25 -22.48
CA ASP A 152 -10.62 -6.14 -23.94
C ASP A 152 -9.29 -6.49 -24.64
N TRP A 153 -8.90 -7.76 -24.59
CA TRP A 153 -7.96 -8.39 -25.54
C TRP A 153 -8.12 -9.92 -25.54
#